data_AF-A0A946VEU8-F1
#
_entry.id   AF-A0A946VEU8-F1
#
_cell.length_a   1.000
_cell.length_b   1.000
_cell.length_c   1.000
_cell.angle_alpha   90.00
_cell.angle_beta   90.00
_cell.angle_gamma   90.00
#
_symmetry.space_group_name_H-M   'P 1'
#
loop_
_entity.id
_entity.type
_entity.pdbx_description
1 polymer ?
#
loop_
_entity_poly.entity_id
_entity_poly.type
_entity_poly.pdbx_seq_one_letter_code
_entity_poly.pdbx_strand_id
1 'polypeptide(L)'
;MNSFLDALPKSIPLLATLVVVVLLLSGANWFLRRRWASNPDAQFRFQLIMLFLTLAGLLATIIALPIENALKSQLLSLLGILLSAAVALSATTFIGNIMAGIMLKVVRNARPGDFVTVADLTGRITEMDLLHTEIQTEFRDLVTVPNLHMVTHPLKVVRASGTIISAEVSLGYDVPSGDVIEILSDATDKAGLKDGFVHIRALGDYSVVYRAAGLLEDVQSLISVRSNLFAAMLDALHSAGIEIVSPNFMNTRALPEEKVFIPSATSRKTASVQKDAEKIAFDKADEAASIESIRESIAEIDEQLKAMVDDGDEAGKQQRTAIEGRKARLAEQLRQATDKMEAKDSGGSSKGP
;
A
#
# COMPACT_ATOMS: atom_id res chain seq x y z
N MET A 1 43.75 54.17 23.24
CA MET A 1 44.55 53.00 22.82
C MET A 1 44.66 51.92 23.90
N ASN A 2 43.85 51.95 24.98
CA ASN A 2 43.92 50.93 26.06
C ASN A 2 42.82 49.85 25.95
N SER A 3 41.72 50.13 25.24
CA SER A 3 40.62 49.17 25.04
C SER A 3 41.04 47.88 24.29
N PHE A 4 42.10 47.93 23.48
CA PHE A 4 42.55 46.78 22.69
C PHE A 4 43.43 45.82 23.52
N LEU A 5 44.27 46.38 24.41
CA LEU A 5 45.11 45.60 25.32
C LEU A 5 44.30 44.92 26.43
N ASP A 6 43.19 45.52 26.87
CA ASP A 6 42.27 44.92 27.87
C ASP A 6 41.33 43.85 27.27
N ALA A 7 41.09 43.89 25.96
CA ALA A 7 40.29 42.89 25.25
C ALA A 7 41.11 41.63 24.91
N LEU A 8 42.42 41.77 24.70
CA LEU A 8 43.33 40.69 24.33
C LEU A 8 43.27 39.46 25.26
N PRO A 9 43.37 39.59 26.60
CA PRO A 9 43.32 38.43 27.50
C PRO A 9 41.93 37.77 27.57
N LYS A 10 40.86 38.54 27.34
CA LYS A 10 39.48 38.02 27.34
C LYS A 10 39.19 37.17 26.09
N SER A 11 39.89 37.41 24.98
CA SER A 11 39.74 36.66 23.72
C SER A 11 40.59 35.38 23.63
N ILE A 12 41.59 35.20 24.51
CA ILE A 12 42.42 33.99 24.58
C ILE A 12 41.59 32.70 24.70
N PRO A 13 40.60 32.57 25.62
CA PRO A 13 39.80 31.36 25.73
C PRO A 13 39.01 31.06 24.44
N LEU A 14 38.47 32.09 23.76
CA LEU A 14 37.78 31.90 22.48
C LEU A 14 38.70 31.36 21.40
N LEU A 15 39.90 31.95 21.25
CA LEU A 15 40.88 31.51 20.26
C LEU A 15 41.36 30.09 20.55
N ALA A 16 41.61 29.76 21.82
CA ALA A 16 41.98 28.41 22.25
C ALA A 16 40.86 27.40 21.94
N THR A 17 39.61 27.71 22.28
CA THR A 17 38.46 26.85 21.96
C THR A 17 38.28 26.67 20.46
N LEU A 18 38.43 27.71 19.66
CA LEU A 18 38.31 27.63 18.20
C LEU A 18 39.40 26.73 17.59
N VAL A 19 40.66 26.87 18.06
CA VAL A 19 41.76 25.99 17.65
C VAL A 19 41.47 24.54 18.05
N VAL A 20 41.01 24.28 19.28
CA VAL A 20 40.67 22.94 19.75
C VAL A 20 39.53 22.33 18.92
N VAL A 21 38.45 23.08 18.66
CA VAL A 21 37.32 22.61 17.84
C VAL A 21 37.78 22.28 16.42
N VAL A 22 38.59 23.15 15.79
CA VAL A 22 39.12 22.90 14.44
C VAL A 22 40.04 21.67 14.41
N LEU A 23 40.90 21.50 15.41
CA LEU A 23 41.77 20.33 15.52
C LEU A 23 40.96 19.04 15.74
N LEU A 24 39.95 19.08 16.59
CA LEU A 24 39.06 17.94 16.84
C LEU A 24 38.28 17.56 15.59
N LEU A 25 37.68 18.53 14.90
CA LEU A 25 36.94 18.29 13.66
C LEU A 25 37.86 17.78 12.54
N SER A 26 39.05 18.36 12.38
CA SER A 26 40.02 17.95 11.35
C SER A 26 40.59 16.56 11.64
N GLY A 27 40.90 16.28 12.92
CA GLY A 27 41.39 14.98 13.37
C GLY A 27 40.33 13.88 13.24
N ALA A 28 39.09 14.15 13.66
CA ALA A 28 37.97 13.23 13.47
C ALA A 28 37.71 12.99 11.98
N ASN A 29 37.64 14.04 11.16
CA ASN A 29 37.45 13.91 9.72
C ASN A 29 38.56 13.06 9.06
N TRP A 30 39.83 13.31 9.42
CA TRP A 30 40.96 12.54 8.91
C TRP A 30 40.91 11.07 9.36
N PHE A 31 40.67 10.82 10.65
CA PHE A 31 40.64 9.48 11.22
C PHE A 31 39.47 8.64 10.71
N LEU A 32 38.25 9.20 10.73
CA LEU A 32 37.06 8.48 10.27
C LEU A 32 37.12 8.22 8.76
N ARG A 33 37.58 9.18 7.94
CA ARG A 33 37.78 8.95 6.50
C ARG A 33 38.79 7.84 6.25
N ARG A 34 39.90 7.82 6.98
CA ARG A 34 40.93 6.79 6.84
C ARG A 34 40.43 5.40 7.25
N ARG A 35 39.56 5.32 8.25
CA ARG A 35 39.01 4.04 8.75
C ARG A 35 37.85 3.51 7.91
N TRP A 36 37.05 4.38 7.29
CA TRP A 36 35.78 4.01 6.66
C TRP A 36 35.68 4.29 5.16
N ALA A 37 36.79 4.55 4.48
CA ALA A 37 36.81 4.81 3.04
C ALA A 37 36.21 3.69 2.17
N SER A 38 36.23 2.44 2.63
CA SER A 38 35.79 1.27 1.86
C SER A 38 34.35 0.82 2.12
N ASN A 39 33.66 1.37 3.12
CA ASN A 39 32.36 0.86 3.58
C ASN A 39 31.23 1.88 3.30
N PRO A 40 30.31 1.62 2.35
CA PRO A 40 29.19 2.52 2.04
C PRO A 40 28.33 2.85 3.27
N ASP A 41 27.98 1.85 4.08
CA ASP A 41 27.15 2.03 5.29
C ASP A 41 27.83 2.86 6.39
N ALA A 42 29.16 2.92 6.36
CA ALA A 42 29.93 3.71 7.30
C ALA A 42 29.93 5.20 6.94
N GLN A 43 29.60 5.56 5.69
CA GLN A 43 29.51 6.96 5.25
C GLN A 43 28.36 7.71 5.95
N PHE A 44 27.20 7.06 6.11
CA PHE A 44 26.07 7.64 6.84
C PHE A 44 26.42 7.90 8.32
N ARG A 45 27.04 6.91 8.97
CA ARG A 45 27.51 7.05 10.38
C ARG A 45 28.55 8.15 10.52
N PHE A 46 29.46 8.27 9.56
CA PHE A 46 30.45 9.35 9.50
C PHE A 46 29.78 10.73 9.44
N GLN A 47 28.78 10.90 8.56
CA GLN A 47 28.04 12.16 8.44
C GLN A 47 27.34 12.54 9.75
N LEU A 48 26.69 11.58 10.43
CA LEU A 48 26.05 11.82 11.73
C LEU A 48 27.05 12.22 12.82
N ILE A 49 28.19 11.53 12.91
CA ILE A 49 29.24 11.86 13.89
C ILE A 49 29.80 13.26 13.62
N MET A 50 30.08 13.60 12.36
CA MET A 50 30.57 14.93 11.99
C MET A 50 29.51 16.01 12.25
N LEU A 51 28.23 15.75 11.98
CA LEU A 51 27.14 16.66 12.32
C LEU A 51 27.07 16.93 13.83
N PHE A 52 27.17 15.87 14.65
CA PHE A 52 27.16 16.01 16.10
C PHE A 52 28.39 16.79 16.62
N LEU A 53 29.59 16.48 16.10
CA LEU A 53 30.81 17.19 16.49
C LEU A 53 30.80 18.66 16.07
N THR A 54 30.26 18.98 14.90
CA THR A 54 30.13 20.38 14.44
C THR A 54 29.14 21.15 15.30
N LEU A 55 28.01 20.55 15.68
CA LEU A 55 27.05 21.14 16.60
C LEU A 55 27.65 21.34 17.99
N ALA A 56 28.32 20.33 18.55
CA ALA A 56 29.01 20.43 19.84
C ALA A 56 30.13 21.50 19.83
N GLY A 57 30.88 21.58 18.73
CA GLY A 57 31.88 22.62 18.51
C GLY A 57 31.28 24.02 18.48
N LEU A 58 30.15 24.20 17.79
CA LEU A 58 29.40 25.46 17.77
C LEU A 58 28.96 25.88 19.18
N LEU A 59 28.41 24.95 19.98
CA LEU A 59 28.05 25.22 21.38
C LEU A 59 29.28 25.61 22.21
N ALA A 60 30.40 24.89 22.07
CA ALA A 60 31.64 25.20 22.78
C ALA A 60 32.15 26.60 22.43
N THR A 61 32.09 27.00 21.15
CA THR A 61 32.46 28.34 20.71
C THR A 61 31.56 29.41 21.33
N ILE A 62 30.25 29.17 21.43
CA ILE A 62 29.33 30.12 22.07
C ILE A 62 29.65 30.29 23.56
N ILE A 63 29.97 29.20 24.26
CA ILE A 63 30.35 29.23 25.68
C ILE A 63 31.66 30.02 25.88
N ALA A 64 32.61 29.87 24.96
CA ALA A 64 33.92 30.54 25.00
C ALA A 64 33.89 32.01 24.58
N LEU A 65 32.78 32.54 24.04
CA LEU A 65 32.65 33.96 23.66
C LEU A 65 32.92 34.88 24.86
N PRO A 66 33.70 35.97 24.68
CA PRO A 66 33.97 36.94 25.75
C PRO A 66 32.83 37.97 25.89
N ILE A 67 31.60 37.48 26.04
CA ILE A 67 30.39 38.30 26.20
C ILE A 67 29.75 38.07 27.58
N GLU A 68 28.80 38.92 27.95
CA GLU A 68 28.05 38.79 29.20
C GLU A 68 27.31 37.46 29.28
N ASN A 69 27.24 36.86 30.48
CA ASN A 69 26.58 35.58 30.69
C ASN A 69 25.08 35.62 30.31
N ALA A 70 24.42 36.77 30.47
CA ALA A 70 23.04 36.97 30.03
C ALA A 70 22.91 36.82 28.50
N LEU A 71 23.81 37.45 27.74
CA LEU A 71 23.84 37.33 26.28
C LEU A 71 24.19 35.90 25.83
N LYS A 72 25.11 35.21 26.51
CA LYS A 72 25.40 33.79 26.24
C LYS A 72 24.17 32.91 26.40
N SER A 73 23.45 33.09 27.52
CA SER A 73 22.23 32.34 27.81
C SER A 73 21.16 32.59 26.75
N GLN A 74 20.99 33.83 26.30
CA GLN A 74 20.08 34.18 25.20
C GLN A 74 20.48 33.53 23.87
N LEU A 75 21.77 33.53 23.51
CA LEU A 75 22.25 32.88 22.28
C LEU A 75 22.07 31.36 22.31
N LEU A 76 22.36 30.72 23.45
CA LEU A 76 22.14 29.28 23.62
C LEU A 76 20.65 28.93 23.59
N SER A 77 19.81 29.76 24.21
CA SER A 77 18.35 29.59 24.16
C SER A 77 17.82 29.75 22.74
N LEU A 78 18.25 30.78 22.00
CA LEU A 78 17.88 30.99 20.60
C LEU A 78 18.31 29.81 19.73
N LEU A 79 19.57 29.34 19.86
CA LEU A 79 20.06 28.19 19.12
C LEU A 79 19.25 26.93 19.46
N GLY A 80 18.93 26.72 20.74
CA GLY A 80 18.08 25.61 21.19
C GLY A 80 16.70 25.66 20.56
N ILE A 81 16.03 26.81 20.59
CA ILE A 81 14.70 27.00 19.97
C ILE A 81 14.77 26.75 18.47
N LEU A 82 15.74 27.33 17.76
CA LEU A 82 15.89 27.17 16.32
C LEU A 82 16.17 25.72 15.93
N LEU A 83 17.07 25.04 16.66
CA LEU A 83 17.39 23.64 16.40
C LEU A 83 16.20 22.73 16.69
N SER A 84 15.52 22.93 17.82
CA SER A 84 14.31 22.18 18.16
C SER A 84 13.20 22.39 17.14
N ALA A 85 12.97 23.63 16.70
CA ALA A 85 11.99 23.94 15.66
C ALA A 85 12.36 23.29 14.32
N ALA A 86 13.63 23.34 13.91
CA ALA A 86 14.11 22.70 12.68
C ALA A 86 13.92 21.18 12.72
N VAL A 87 14.26 20.53 13.84
CA VAL A 87 14.07 19.08 14.02
C VAL A 87 12.58 18.73 14.01
N ALA A 88 11.74 19.47 14.75
CA ALA A 88 10.31 19.23 14.81
C ALA A 88 9.64 19.38 13.43
N LEU A 89 9.95 20.45 12.70
CA LEU A 89 9.42 20.69 11.36
C LEU A 89 9.89 19.60 10.37
N SER A 90 11.16 19.19 10.44
CA SER A 90 11.70 18.14 9.58
C SER A 90 11.12 16.76 9.90
N ALA A 91 10.82 16.47 11.17
CA ALA A 91 10.26 15.19 11.61
C ALA A 91 8.76 15.05 11.35
N THR A 92 8.06 16.13 10.98
CA THR A 92 6.60 16.15 10.84
C THR A 92 6.09 15.08 9.87
N THR A 93 6.72 14.93 8.71
CA THR A 93 6.35 13.92 7.71
C THR A 93 6.62 12.49 8.19
N PHE A 94 7.73 12.29 8.91
CA PHE A 94 8.08 10.98 9.46
C PHE A 94 7.08 10.53 10.51
N ILE A 95 6.79 11.41 11.49
CA ILE A 95 5.78 11.17 12.52
C ILE A 95 4.39 11.01 11.89
N GLY A 96 4.07 11.81 10.85
CA GLY A 96 2.82 11.70 10.11
C GLY A 96 2.59 10.32 9.50
N ASN A 97 3.62 9.69 8.92
CA ASN A 97 3.53 8.34 8.40
C ASN A 97 3.33 7.28 9.50
N ILE A 98 4.01 7.42 10.65
CA ILE A 98 3.80 6.54 11.81
C ILE A 98 2.35 6.62 12.29
N MET A 99 1.84 7.84 12.51
CA MET A 99 0.48 8.05 12.98
C MET A 99 -0.55 7.55 11.97
N ALA A 100 -0.32 7.77 10.68
CA ALA A 100 -1.16 7.23 9.61
C ALA A 100 -1.15 5.69 9.60
N GLY A 101 0.01 5.05 9.79
CA GLY A 101 0.12 3.59 9.88
C GLY A 101 -0.64 3.02 11.07
N ILE A 102 -0.53 3.64 12.24
CA ILE A 102 -1.31 3.28 13.43
C ILE A 102 -2.81 3.45 13.16
N MET A 103 -3.22 4.57 12.56
CA MET A 103 -4.61 4.84 12.23
C MET A 103 -5.19 3.78 11.28
N LEU A 104 -4.48 3.43 10.20
CA LEU A 104 -4.92 2.41 9.26
C LEU A 104 -5.16 1.06 9.96
N LYS A 105 -4.25 0.65 10.86
CA LYS A 105 -4.37 -0.59 11.63
C LYS A 105 -5.48 -0.56 12.67
N VAL A 106 -5.69 0.58 13.34
CA VAL A 106 -6.72 0.73 14.38
C VAL A 106 -8.12 0.78 13.78
N VAL A 107 -8.31 1.56 12.71
CA VAL A 107 -9.62 1.69 12.05
C VAL A 107 -9.95 0.42 11.26
N ARG A 108 -8.94 -0.39 10.90
CA ARG A 108 -9.07 -1.65 10.14
C ARG A 108 -9.82 -1.48 8.82
N ASN A 109 -9.62 -0.33 8.17
CA ASN A 109 -10.25 -0.02 6.88
C ASN A 109 -9.71 -0.88 5.73
N ALA A 110 -8.46 -1.33 5.83
CA ALA A 110 -7.79 -2.20 4.87
C ALA A 110 -6.85 -3.15 5.62
N ARG A 111 -6.66 -4.35 5.07
CA ARG A 111 -5.85 -5.42 5.65
C ARG A 111 -4.97 -6.06 4.58
N PRO A 112 -3.86 -6.73 4.98
CA PRO A 112 -3.13 -7.61 4.07
C PRO A 112 -4.06 -8.61 3.39
N GLY A 113 -3.97 -8.67 2.06
CA GLY A 113 -4.83 -9.48 1.20
C GLY A 113 -5.97 -8.72 0.52
N ASP A 114 -6.42 -7.58 1.06
CA ASP A 114 -7.51 -6.80 0.48
C ASP A 114 -7.09 -6.16 -0.85
N PHE A 115 -8.01 -6.16 -1.81
CA PHE A 115 -7.87 -5.37 -3.04
C PHE A 115 -8.15 -3.90 -2.74
N VAL A 116 -7.20 -3.04 -3.05
CA VAL A 116 -7.27 -1.61 -2.79
C VAL A 116 -6.98 -0.79 -4.03
N THR A 117 -7.62 0.37 -4.12
CA THR A 117 -7.26 1.43 -5.06
C THR A 117 -7.00 2.71 -4.28
N VAL A 118 -5.80 3.26 -4.41
CA VAL A 118 -5.38 4.54 -3.82
C VAL A 118 -4.90 5.44 -4.95
N ALA A 119 -5.61 6.55 -5.16
CA ALA A 119 -5.43 7.38 -6.36
C ALA A 119 -5.53 6.50 -7.62
N ASP A 120 -4.46 6.39 -8.41
CA ASP A 120 -4.42 5.61 -9.64
C ASP A 120 -3.79 4.20 -9.46
N LEU A 121 -3.27 3.90 -8.26
CA LEU A 121 -2.65 2.61 -7.96
C LEU A 121 -3.71 1.61 -7.52
N THR A 122 -3.85 0.50 -8.26
CA THR A 122 -4.71 -0.63 -7.90
C THR A 122 -3.88 -1.89 -7.71
N GLY A 123 -4.16 -2.62 -6.63
CA GLY A 123 -3.47 -3.86 -6.31
C GLY A 123 -3.99 -4.49 -5.03
N ARG A 124 -3.26 -5.46 -4.49
CA ARG A 124 -3.56 -6.11 -3.22
C ARG A 124 -2.49 -5.79 -2.18
N ILE A 125 -2.90 -5.52 -0.96
CA ILE A 125 -1.96 -5.24 0.13
C ILE A 125 -1.18 -6.52 0.46
N THR A 126 0.15 -6.45 0.44
CA THR A 126 1.02 -7.54 0.89
C THR A 126 1.43 -7.34 2.34
N GLU A 127 1.81 -6.12 2.71
CA GLU A 127 2.30 -5.80 4.04
C GLU A 127 1.90 -4.38 4.46
N MET A 128 1.61 -4.21 5.76
CA MET A 128 1.33 -2.91 6.36
C MET A 128 2.37 -2.63 7.43
N ASP A 129 3.33 -1.79 7.07
CA ASP A 129 4.48 -1.47 7.89
C ASP A 129 4.26 -0.19 8.71
N LEU A 130 5.24 0.20 9.53
CA LEU A 130 5.09 1.39 10.39
C LEU A 130 4.98 2.69 9.57
N LEU A 131 5.77 2.82 8.51
CA LEU A 131 5.89 4.05 7.71
C LEU A 131 5.20 3.97 6.35
N HIS A 132 5.02 2.76 5.84
CA HIS A 132 4.52 2.51 4.50
C HIS A 132 3.69 1.23 4.47
N THR A 133 2.98 1.03 3.38
CA THR A 133 2.22 -0.17 3.05
C THR A 133 2.71 -0.64 1.68
N GLU A 134 2.97 -1.94 1.54
CA GLU A 134 3.35 -2.56 0.28
C GLU A 134 2.12 -3.11 -0.42
N ILE A 135 2.01 -2.82 -1.72
CA ILE A 135 0.88 -3.21 -2.57
C ILE A 135 1.43 -3.96 -3.78
N GLN A 136 0.97 -5.19 -3.99
CA GLN A 136 1.27 -5.97 -5.18
C GLN A 136 0.28 -5.65 -6.29
N THR A 137 0.77 -5.27 -7.47
CA THR A 137 -0.06 -4.92 -8.63
C THR A 137 -0.45 -6.16 -9.44
N GLU A 138 -1.36 -6.01 -10.40
CA GLU A 138 -1.71 -7.08 -11.35
C GLU A 138 -0.54 -7.54 -12.23
N PHE A 139 0.54 -6.77 -12.29
CA PHE A 139 1.78 -7.10 -12.99
C PHE A 139 2.80 -7.82 -12.11
N ARG A 140 2.42 -8.18 -10.87
CA ARG A 140 3.29 -8.80 -9.85
C ARG A 140 4.39 -7.87 -9.32
N ASP A 141 4.32 -6.57 -9.58
CA ASP A 141 5.24 -5.57 -9.02
C ASP A 141 4.85 -5.23 -7.57
N LEU A 142 5.85 -5.03 -6.70
CA LEU A 142 5.65 -4.55 -5.34
C LEU A 142 5.85 -3.04 -5.28
N VAL A 143 4.80 -2.32 -4.89
CA VAL A 143 4.78 -0.86 -4.81
C VAL A 143 4.68 -0.42 -3.35
N THR A 144 5.70 0.29 -2.89
CA THR A 144 5.74 0.89 -1.54
C THR A 144 5.00 2.21 -1.51
N VAL A 145 3.92 2.28 -0.73
CA VAL A 145 3.08 3.48 -0.57
C VAL A 145 3.25 4.05 0.84
N PRO A 146 3.65 5.33 1.01
CA PRO A 146 3.69 5.96 2.33
C PRO A 146 2.32 5.94 3.01
N ASN A 147 2.28 5.60 4.30
CA ASN A 147 1.02 5.50 5.04
C ASN A 147 0.26 6.83 5.06
N LEU A 148 0.98 7.95 5.13
CA LEU A 148 0.38 9.29 5.07
C LEU A 148 -0.32 9.53 3.72
N HIS A 149 0.20 8.99 2.62
CA HIS A 149 -0.42 9.10 1.30
C HIS A 149 -1.76 8.34 1.24
N MET A 150 -1.82 7.14 1.82
CA MET A 150 -3.04 6.33 1.88
C MET A 150 -4.16 6.99 2.70
N VAL A 151 -3.83 7.69 3.78
CA VAL A 151 -4.81 8.35 4.66
C VAL A 151 -5.28 9.70 4.08
N THR A 152 -4.45 10.36 3.27
CA THR A 152 -4.76 11.68 2.70
C THR A 152 -5.53 11.61 1.37
N HIS A 153 -5.60 10.42 0.75
CA HIS A 153 -6.35 10.19 -0.49
C HIS A 153 -7.55 9.26 -0.25
N PRO A 154 -8.59 9.33 -1.10
CA PRO A 154 -9.66 8.33 -1.08
C PRO A 154 -9.11 6.92 -1.29
N LEU A 155 -9.32 6.06 -0.29
CA LEU A 155 -8.95 4.65 -0.31
C LEU A 155 -10.20 3.83 -0.63
N LYS A 156 -10.23 3.21 -1.81
CA LYS A 156 -11.26 2.22 -2.17
C LYS A 156 -10.78 0.84 -1.75
N VAL A 157 -11.61 0.10 -1.04
CA VAL A 157 -11.30 -1.26 -0.58
C VAL A 157 -12.39 -2.21 -1.04
N VAL A 158 -11.98 -3.27 -1.72
CA VAL A 158 -12.84 -4.42 -2.04
C VAL A 158 -12.72 -5.40 -0.88
N ARG A 159 -13.81 -5.53 -0.12
CA ARG A 159 -13.87 -6.40 1.07
C ARG A 159 -14.13 -7.85 0.68
N ALA A 160 -13.71 -8.78 1.54
CA ALA A 160 -14.02 -10.20 1.41
C ALA A 160 -15.54 -10.53 1.38
N SER A 161 -16.41 -9.61 1.82
CA SER A 161 -17.87 -9.76 1.72
C SER A 161 -18.40 -9.69 0.30
N GLY A 162 -17.55 -9.37 -0.68
CA GLY A 162 -17.92 -9.24 -2.07
C GLY A 162 -17.95 -7.80 -2.57
N THR A 163 -18.01 -7.65 -3.89
CA THR A 163 -18.08 -6.35 -4.58
C THR A 163 -18.98 -6.43 -5.80
N ILE A 164 -19.56 -5.31 -6.20
CA ILE A 164 -20.24 -5.22 -7.49
C ILE A 164 -19.17 -5.07 -8.58
N ILE A 165 -19.18 -5.99 -9.54
CA ILE A 165 -18.44 -5.87 -10.80
C ILE A 165 -19.41 -5.40 -11.86
N SER A 166 -18.94 -4.52 -12.74
CA SER A 166 -19.76 -4.05 -13.85
C SER A 166 -18.94 -3.80 -15.09
N ALA A 167 -19.58 -4.00 -16.24
CA ALA A 167 -19.05 -3.69 -17.56
C ALA A 167 -20.10 -2.91 -18.36
N GLU A 168 -19.63 -2.12 -19.31
CA GLU A 168 -20.46 -1.24 -20.12
C GLU A 168 -20.32 -1.54 -21.59
N VAL A 169 -21.43 -1.43 -22.30
CA VAL A 169 -21.51 -1.57 -23.75
C VAL A 169 -22.44 -0.51 -24.30
N SER A 170 -22.07 0.08 -25.41
CA SER A 170 -22.91 1.01 -26.16
C SER A 170 -23.52 0.30 -27.36
N LEU A 171 -24.84 0.35 -27.51
CA LEU A 171 -25.56 -0.24 -28.63
C LEU A 171 -26.42 0.81 -29.34
N GLY A 172 -26.67 0.64 -30.63
CA GLY A 172 -27.50 1.56 -31.41
C GLY A 172 -28.96 1.61 -30.92
N TYR A 173 -29.66 2.68 -31.29
CA TYR A 173 -31.09 2.86 -30.96
C TYR A 173 -32.03 1.94 -31.76
N ASP A 174 -31.50 1.26 -32.76
CA ASP A 174 -32.16 0.26 -33.59
C ASP A 174 -32.41 -1.08 -32.85
N VAL A 175 -31.76 -1.28 -31.70
CA VAL A 175 -31.91 -2.49 -30.89
C VAL A 175 -32.95 -2.28 -29.78
N PRO A 176 -33.99 -3.14 -29.66
CA PRO A 176 -34.97 -3.05 -28.58
C PRO A 176 -34.31 -3.18 -27.20
N SER A 177 -34.54 -2.19 -26.32
CA SER A 177 -33.89 -2.15 -25.00
C SER A 177 -34.30 -3.30 -24.08
N GLY A 178 -35.50 -3.85 -24.25
CA GLY A 178 -35.98 -5.00 -23.47
C GLY A 178 -35.11 -6.24 -23.70
N ASP A 179 -34.88 -6.57 -24.97
CA ASP A 179 -34.06 -7.71 -25.38
C ASP A 179 -32.63 -7.57 -24.88
N VAL A 180 -32.05 -6.35 -25.00
CA VAL A 180 -30.69 -6.06 -24.51
C VAL A 180 -30.58 -6.29 -23.01
N ILE A 181 -31.55 -5.81 -22.23
CA ILE A 181 -31.54 -5.96 -20.77
C ILE A 181 -31.58 -7.45 -20.38
N GLU A 182 -32.42 -8.25 -21.03
CA GLU A 182 -32.52 -9.69 -20.78
C GLU A 182 -31.23 -10.42 -21.15
N ILE A 183 -30.68 -10.15 -22.34
CA ILE A 183 -29.44 -10.78 -22.83
C ILE A 183 -28.24 -10.43 -21.95
N LEU A 184 -28.11 -9.16 -21.55
CA LEU A 184 -27.02 -8.73 -20.68
C LEU A 184 -27.18 -9.25 -19.24
N SER A 185 -28.41 -9.47 -18.77
CA SER A 185 -28.66 -10.13 -17.50
C SER A 185 -28.19 -11.59 -17.53
N ASP A 186 -28.54 -12.35 -18.57
CA ASP A 186 -28.06 -13.73 -18.76
C ASP A 186 -26.51 -13.79 -18.89
N ALA A 187 -25.90 -12.76 -19.50
CA ALA A 187 -24.45 -12.65 -19.54
C ALA A 187 -23.82 -12.48 -18.15
N THR A 188 -24.46 -11.75 -17.22
CA THR A 188 -23.95 -11.63 -15.84
C THR A 188 -23.99 -12.96 -15.09
N ASP A 189 -25.04 -13.76 -15.30
CA ASP A 189 -25.17 -15.08 -14.69
C ASP A 189 -24.12 -16.04 -15.26
N LYS A 190 -23.89 -16.03 -16.58
CA LYS A 190 -22.83 -16.81 -17.25
C LYS A 190 -21.43 -16.43 -16.79
N ALA A 191 -21.21 -15.18 -16.40
CA ALA A 191 -19.95 -14.70 -15.85
C ALA A 191 -19.70 -15.15 -14.40
N GLY A 192 -20.70 -15.76 -13.74
CA GLY A 192 -20.62 -16.22 -12.36
C GLY A 192 -20.91 -15.15 -11.32
N LEU A 193 -21.59 -14.06 -11.70
CA LEU A 193 -22.05 -13.03 -10.77
C LEU A 193 -23.41 -13.42 -10.19
N LYS A 194 -23.67 -13.04 -8.94
CA LYS A 194 -24.99 -13.16 -8.30
C LYS A 194 -25.79 -11.87 -8.44
N ASP A 195 -27.11 -12.01 -8.43
CA ASP A 195 -28.06 -10.89 -8.48
C ASP A 195 -27.71 -9.91 -9.60
N GLY A 196 -27.53 -10.45 -10.80
CA GLY A 196 -27.22 -9.68 -12.00
C GLY A 196 -28.30 -8.67 -12.34
N PHE A 197 -27.90 -7.45 -12.70
CA PHE A 197 -28.81 -6.40 -13.13
C PHE A 197 -28.19 -5.54 -14.22
N VAL A 198 -29.05 -4.92 -15.03
CA VAL A 198 -28.64 -4.06 -16.15
C VAL A 198 -29.32 -2.71 -16.01
N HIS A 199 -28.54 -1.63 -16.10
CA HIS A 199 -29.04 -0.27 -16.10
C HIS A 199 -28.69 0.44 -17.40
N ILE A 200 -29.59 1.30 -17.88
CA ILE A 200 -29.26 2.29 -18.90
C ILE A 200 -28.51 3.43 -18.21
N ARG A 201 -27.21 3.54 -18.48
CA ARG A 201 -26.33 4.55 -17.87
C ARG A 201 -26.48 5.91 -18.52
N ALA A 202 -26.60 5.94 -19.84
CA ALA A 202 -26.71 7.17 -20.61
C ALA A 202 -27.43 6.92 -21.94
N LEU A 203 -28.13 7.94 -22.42
CA LEU A 203 -28.63 8.05 -23.79
C LEU A 203 -27.66 8.97 -24.53
N GLY A 204 -26.78 8.39 -25.35
CA GLY A 204 -25.82 9.13 -26.17
C GLY A 204 -26.45 9.59 -27.49
N ASP A 205 -25.69 10.32 -28.29
CA ASP A 205 -26.20 10.89 -29.54
C ASP A 205 -26.62 9.82 -30.58
N TYR A 206 -25.90 8.68 -30.58
CA TYR A 206 -26.10 7.58 -31.55
C TYR A 206 -26.25 6.20 -30.90
N SER A 207 -26.22 6.12 -29.57
CA SER A 207 -26.25 4.84 -28.86
C SER A 207 -26.83 4.98 -27.46
N VAL A 208 -27.35 3.87 -26.94
CA VAL A 208 -27.72 3.70 -25.54
C VAL A 208 -26.57 2.98 -24.84
N VAL A 209 -26.09 3.55 -23.74
CA VAL A 209 -25.03 2.94 -22.91
C VAL A 209 -25.68 2.09 -21.85
N TYR A 210 -25.49 0.78 -21.94
CA TYR A 210 -25.94 -0.20 -20.97
C TYR A 210 -24.79 -0.56 -20.03
N ARG A 211 -25.11 -0.70 -18.74
CA ARG A 211 -24.20 -1.18 -17.71
C ARG A 211 -24.75 -2.48 -17.15
N ALA A 212 -24.09 -3.59 -17.44
CA ALA A 212 -24.33 -4.87 -16.82
C ALA A 212 -23.50 -4.97 -15.53
N ALA A 213 -24.12 -5.35 -14.42
CA ALA A 213 -23.48 -5.41 -13.13
C ALA A 213 -24.01 -6.59 -12.30
N GLY A 214 -23.20 -7.09 -11.38
CA GLY A 214 -23.61 -8.15 -10.47
C GLY A 214 -22.65 -8.28 -9.28
N LEU A 215 -23.09 -8.99 -8.25
CA LEU A 215 -22.31 -9.24 -7.05
C LEU A 215 -21.30 -10.36 -7.29
N LEU A 216 -20.03 -10.05 -7.07
CA LEU A 216 -18.96 -11.02 -6.97
C LEU A 216 -18.74 -11.36 -5.49
N GLU A 217 -18.95 -12.61 -5.10
CA GLU A 217 -18.68 -13.10 -3.74
C GLU A 217 -17.20 -13.44 -3.55
N ASP A 218 -16.58 -14.10 -4.53
CA ASP A 218 -15.16 -14.42 -4.50
C ASP A 218 -14.31 -13.29 -5.05
N VAL A 219 -13.85 -12.41 -4.16
CA VAL A 219 -13.01 -11.26 -4.54
C VAL A 219 -11.62 -11.62 -5.02
N GLN A 220 -11.19 -12.88 -4.87
CA GLN A 220 -9.86 -13.33 -5.32
C GLN A 220 -9.77 -13.44 -6.84
N SER A 221 -10.90 -13.68 -7.51
CA SER A 221 -11.00 -13.85 -8.96
C SER A 221 -11.46 -12.58 -9.69
N LEU A 222 -11.25 -11.41 -9.08
CA LEU A 222 -11.77 -10.12 -9.57
C LEU A 222 -11.39 -9.83 -11.03
N ILE A 223 -10.12 -10.05 -11.40
CA ILE A 223 -9.61 -9.74 -12.74
C ILE A 223 -10.21 -10.71 -13.77
N SER A 224 -10.20 -12.01 -13.46
CA SER A 224 -10.74 -13.09 -14.27
C SER A 224 -12.23 -12.92 -14.48
N VAL A 225 -13.00 -12.65 -13.42
CA VAL A 225 -14.46 -12.45 -13.52
C VAL A 225 -14.78 -11.21 -14.33
N ARG A 226 -14.03 -10.12 -14.19
CA ARG A 226 -14.20 -8.93 -15.03
C ARG A 226 -13.98 -9.26 -16.51
N SER A 227 -12.93 -10.02 -16.83
CA SER A 227 -12.66 -10.48 -18.20
C SER A 227 -13.77 -11.40 -18.72
N ASN A 228 -14.22 -12.35 -17.89
CA ASN A 228 -15.31 -13.26 -18.21
C ASN A 228 -16.64 -12.53 -18.44
N LEU A 229 -16.92 -11.46 -17.70
CA LEU A 229 -18.10 -10.63 -17.91
C LEU A 229 -18.06 -9.98 -19.30
N PHE A 230 -16.92 -9.41 -19.70
CA PHE A 230 -16.77 -8.87 -21.06
C PHE A 230 -16.97 -9.94 -22.13
N ALA A 231 -16.35 -11.12 -21.96
CA ALA A 231 -16.50 -12.23 -22.89
C ALA A 231 -17.96 -12.73 -22.97
N ALA A 232 -18.62 -12.91 -21.82
CA ALA A 232 -20.01 -13.35 -21.76
C ALA A 232 -20.96 -12.34 -22.39
N MET A 233 -20.74 -11.04 -22.19
CA MET A 233 -21.52 -9.99 -22.84
C MET A 233 -21.36 -10.03 -24.36
N LEU A 234 -20.12 -10.15 -24.86
CA LEU A 234 -19.85 -10.26 -26.29
C LEU A 234 -20.51 -11.50 -26.90
N ASP A 235 -20.32 -12.66 -26.27
CA ASP A 235 -20.87 -13.93 -26.75
C ASP A 235 -22.41 -13.92 -26.73
N ALA A 236 -23.02 -13.36 -25.68
CA ALA A 236 -24.47 -13.26 -25.56
C ALA A 236 -25.09 -12.34 -26.62
N LEU A 237 -24.52 -11.15 -26.83
CA LEU A 237 -24.98 -10.20 -27.84
C LEU A 237 -24.82 -10.78 -29.26
N HIS A 238 -23.66 -11.35 -29.58
CA HIS A 238 -23.42 -11.98 -30.88
C HIS A 238 -24.32 -13.18 -31.14
N SER A 239 -24.59 -14.02 -30.13
CA SER A 239 -25.49 -15.17 -30.28
C SER A 239 -26.95 -14.75 -30.52
N ALA A 240 -27.34 -13.58 -30.00
CA ALA A 240 -28.65 -12.99 -30.24
C ALA A 240 -28.74 -12.23 -31.59
N GLY A 241 -27.65 -12.18 -32.36
CA GLY A 241 -27.60 -11.46 -33.63
C GLY A 241 -27.48 -9.95 -33.49
N ILE A 242 -27.17 -9.44 -32.29
CA ILE A 242 -26.99 -8.01 -32.03
C ILE A 242 -25.56 -7.62 -32.40
N GLU A 243 -25.43 -6.70 -33.36
CA GLU A 243 -24.14 -6.20 -33.80
C GLU A 243 -23.62 -5.09 -32.86
N ILE A 244 -22.35 -5.22 -32.44
CA ILE A 244 -21.67 -4.22 -31.61
C ILE A 244 -20.81 -3.34 -32.52
N VAL A 245 -21.36 -2.20 -32.94
CA VAL A 245 -20.65 -1.23 -33.80
C VAL A 245 -20.21 0.00 -33.03
N SER A 246 -19.03 0.52 -33.36
CA SER A 246 -18.61 1.83 -32.90
C SER A 246 -19.39 2.91 -33.66
N PRO A 247 -19.94 3.95 -32.99
CA PRO A 247 -20.63 5.06 -33.65
C PRO A 247 -19.79 5.78 -34.72
N ASN A 248 -18.45 5.70 -34.63
CA ASN A 248 -17.52 6.33 -35.58
C ASN A 248 -17.10 5.43 -36.75
N PHE A 249 -17.68 4.23 -36.88
CA PHE A 249 -17.32 3.29 -37.93
C PHE A 249 -18.12 3.54 -39.22
N MET A 250 -17.59 4.39 -40.11
CA MET A 250 -18.08 4.49 -41.50
C MET A 250 -17.45 3.39 -42.35
N ASN A 251 -18.16 2.28 -42.55
CA ASN A 251 -17.75 1.23 -43.47
C ASN A 251 -18.12 1.64 -44.91
N THR A 252 -17.22 2.31 -45.65
CA THR A 252 -17.41 2.49 -47.10
C THR A 252 -17.03 1.21 -47.84
N ARG A 253 -17.80 0.14 -47.63
CA ARG A 253 -17.85 -1.02 -48.52
C ARG A 253 -19.30 -1.15 -48.95
N ALA A 254 -19.54 -1.27 -50.26
CA ALA A 254 -20.85 -1.65 -50.77
C ALA A 254 -21.13 -3.09 -50.32
N LEU A 255 -21.79 -3.21 -49.16
CA LEU A 255 -22.20 -4.46 -48.57
C LEU A 255 -23.71 -4.58 -48.79
N PRO A 256 -24.23 -5.80 -48.99
CA PRO A 256 -25.68 -6.02 -48.97
C PRO A 256 -26.25 -5.55 -47.62
N GLU A 257 -27.45 -4.96 -47.62
CA GLU A 257 -28.14 -4.48 -46.40
C GLU A 257 -28.28 -5.58 -45.32
N GLU A 258 -28.25 -6.84 -45.71
CA GLU A 258 -28.47 -8.01 -44.84
C GLU A 258 -27.19 -8.56 -44.19
N LYS A 259 -26.01 -7.98 -44.45
CA LYS A 259 -24.74 -8.56 -44.02
C LYS A 259 -24.34 -8.12 -42.61
N VAL A 260 -24.64 -8.96 -41.62
CA VAL A 260 -24.27 -8.76 -40.20
C VAL A 260 -22.80 -9.17 -39.93
N PHE A 261 -22.09 -8.41 -39.10
CA PHE A 261 -20.68 -8.65 -38.75
C PHE A 261 -20.49 -9.53 -37.50
N ILE A 262 -21.20 -10.65 -37.43
CA ILE A 262 -21.05 -11.60 -36.33
C ILE A 262 -19.84 -12.50 -36.63
N PRO A 263 -18.83 -12.58 -35.74
CA PRO A 263 -17.75 -13.55 -35.89
C PRO A 263 -18.31 -14.97 -35.96
N SER A 264 -17.82 -15.81 -36.89
CA SER A 264 -18.25 -17.21 -36.95
C SER A 264 -17.92 -17.90 -35.63
N ALA A 265 -18.95 -18.42 -34.95
CA ALA A 265 -18.82 -19.15 -33.69
C ALA A 265 -17.75 -20.24 -33.85
N THR A 266 -16.60 -20.04 -33.22
CA THR A 266 -15.50 -21.00 -33.32
C THR A 266 -15.72 -22.04 -32.24
N SER A 267 -15.88 -23.32 -32.61
CA SER A 267 -15.98 -24.45 -31.67
C SER A 267 -14.71 -24.72 -30.86
N ARG A 268 -13.74 -23.78 -30.81
CA ARG A 268 -12.69 -23.84 -29.80
C ARG A 268 -13.40 -23.63 -28.47
N LYS A 269 -13.58 -24.72 -27.72
CA LYS A 269 -13.74 -24.65 -26.27
C LYS A 269 -12.71 -23.63 -25.81
N THR A 270 -13.18 -22.49 -25.32
CA THR A 270 -12.35 -21.52 -24.62
C THR A 270 -11.56 -22.35 -23.63
N ALA A 271 -10.28 -22.58 -23.93
CA ALA A 271 -9.45 -23.43 -23.11
C ALA A 271 -9.59 -22.87 -21.71
N SER A 272 -10.09 -23.72 -20.80
CA SER A 272 -10.42 -23.43 -19.42
C SER A 272 -9.74 -22.15 -18.93
N VAL A 273 -10.58 -21.13 -18.73
CA VAL A 273 -10.39 -19.96 -17.85
C VAL A 273 -9.01 -19.94 -17.19
N GLN A 274 -8.25 -18.87 -17.43
CA GLN A 274 -6.99 -18.54 -16.75
C GLN A 274 -7.20 -18.33 -15.24
N LYS A 275 -7.77 -19.30 -14.52
CA LYS A 275 -8.07 -19.29 -13.07
C LYS A 275 -6.83 -19.12 -12.19
N ASP A 276 -5.64 -19.13 -12.79
CA ASP A 276 -4.37 -18.98 -12.10
C ASP A 276 -3.67 -17.65 -12.42
N ALA A 277 -4.26 -16.75 -13.22
CA ALA A 277 -3.65 -15.45 -13.51
C ALA A 277 -3.46 -14.63 -12.23
N GLU A 278 -4.48 -14.58 -11.37
CA GLU A 278 -4.41 -13.90 -10.08
C GLU A 278 -3.44 -14.57 -9.12
N LYS A 279 -3.41 -15.90 -9.08
CA LYS A 279 -2.45 -16.62 -8.22
C LYS A 279 -1.00 -16.36 -8.61
N ILE A 280 -0.74 -16.12 -9.90
CA ILE A 280 0.59 -15.78 -10.40
C ILE A 280 0.89 -14.29 -10.09
N ALA A 281 -0.09 -13.41 -10.29
CA ALA A 281 0.09 -11.97 -10.11
C ALA A 281 0.15 -11.55 -8.63
N PHE A 282 -0.57 -12.24 -7.75
CA PHE A 282 -0.79 -11.88 -6.35
C PHE A 282 -0.32 -12.96 -5.37
N ASP A 283 0.69 -13.74 -5.76
CA ASP A 283 1.26 -14.81 -4.94
C ASP A 283 1.62 -14.36 -3.52
N LYS A 284 2.34 -13.24 -3.40
CA LYS A 284 2.74 -12.66 -2.11
C LYS A 284 1.53 -12.17 -1.31
N ALA A 285 0.57 -11.52 -1.98
CA ALA A 285 -0.64 -11.02 -1.33
C ALA A 285 -1.56 -12.15 -0.84
N ASP A 286 -1.61 -13.30 -1.53
CA ASP A 286 -2.34 -14.49 -1.10
C ASP A 286 -1.72 -15.14 0.16
N GLU A 287 -0.39 -15.21 0.21
CA GLU A 287 0.32 -15.66 1.40
C GLU A 287 0.07 -14.72 2.58
N ALA A 288 0.14 -13.40 2.34
CA ALA A 288 -0.17 -12.39 3.34
C ALA A 288 -1.61 -12.46 3.85
N ALA A 289 -2.59 -12.65 2.95
CA ALA A 289 -4.00 -12.83 3.31
C ALA A 289 -4.20 -14.06 4.20
N SER A 290 -3.53 -15.16 3.87
CA SER A 290 -3.59 -16.41 4.65
C SER A 290 -3.03 -16.20 6.06
N ILE A 291 -1.88 -15.53 6.19
CA ILE A 291 -1.29 -15.16 7.48
C ILE A 291 -2.24 -14.28 8.29
N GLU A 292 -2.86 -13.28 7.65
CA GLU A 292 -3.76 -12.36 8.32
C GLU A 292 -5.04 -13.05 8.82
N SER A 293 -5.61 -13.98 8.05
CA SER A 293 -6.77 -14.77 8.49
C SER A 293 -6.48 -15.64 9.73
N ILE A 294 -5.25 -16.16 9.86
CA ILE A 294 -4.81 -16.90 11.06
C ILE A 294 -4.71 -15.94 12.24
N ARG A 295 -4.16 -14.74 12.04
CA ARG A 295 -4.09 -13.70 13.09
C ARG A 295 -5.48 -13.30 13.58
N GLU A 296 -6.43 -13.12 12.66
CA GLU A 296 -7.82 -12.80 13.00
C GLU A 296 -8.46 -13.94 13.82
N SER A 297 -8.28 -15.19 13.39
CA SER A 297 -8.77 -16.35 14.13
C SER A 297 -8.21 -16.43 15.57
N ILE A 298 -6.95 -16.05 15.76
CA ILE A 298 -6.34 -15.96 17.10
C ILE A 298 -6.96 -14.82 17.92
N ALA A 299 -7.19 -13.66 17.30
CA ALA A 299 -7.79 -12.51 17.97
C ALA A 299 -9.23 -12.78 18.41
N GLU A 300 -10.03 -13.46 17.58
CA GLU A 300 -11.38 -13.91 17.92
C GLU A 300 -11.36 -14.88 19.11
N ILE A 301 -10.42 -15.83 19.13
CA ILE A 301 -10.24 -16.75 20.26
C ILE A 301 -9.85 -15.99 21.54
N ASP A 302 -9.00 -14.97 21.44
CA ASP A 302 -8.63 -14.14 22.59
C ASP A 302 -9.80 -13.33 23.15
N GLU A 303 -10.70 -12.88 22.28
CA GLU A 303 -11.95 -12.24 22.70
C GLU A 303 -12.89 -13.24 23.38
N GLN A 304 -13.03 -14.45 22.82
CA GLN A 304 -13.80 -15.54 23.44
C GLN A 304 -13.26 -15.91 24.84
N LEU A 305 -11.94 -16.01 24.99
CA LEU A 305 -11.30 -16.31 26.28
C LEU A 305 -11.49 -15.20 27.31
N LYS A 306 -11.51 -13.92 26.89
CA LYS A 306 -11.79 -12.79 27.79
C LYS A 306 -13.26 -12.72 28.20
N ALA A 307 -14.18 -13.11 27.32
CA ALA A 307 -15.61 -13.11 27.59
C ALA A 307 -16.04 -14.27 28.50
N MET A 308 -15.25 -15.34 28.59
CA MET A 308 -15.46 -16.44 29.54
C MET A 308 -15.19 -15.98 30.98
N VAL A 309 -16.25 -15.94 31.79
CA VAL A 309 -16.15 -15.69 33.23
C VAL A 309 -15.65 -16.96 33.91
N ASP A 310 -14.71 -16.82 34.84
CA ASP A 310 -14.10 -17.92 35.58
C ASP A 310 -15.05 -18.42 36.68
N ASP A 311 -16.18 -19.01 36.29
CA ASP A 311 -17.24 -19.45 37.21
C ASP A 311 -16.88 -20.73 38.01
N GLY A 312 -15.64 -21.21 37.94
CA GLY A 312 -15.14 -22.33 38.73
C GLY A 312 -15.69 -23.72 38.37
N ASP A 313 -16.63 -23.80 37.43
CA ASP A 313 -17.21 -25.05 36.93
C ASP A 313 -16.19 -25.88 36.13
N GLU A 314 -16.15 -27.20 36.38
CA GLU A 314 -15.21 -28.13 35.73
C GLU A 314 -15.43 -28.17 34.21
N ALA A 315 -16.67 -28.00 33.75
CA ALA A 315 -17.01 -27.88 32.34
C ALA A 315 -16.40 -26.62 31.70
N GLY A 316 -16.43 -25.49 32.41
CA GLY A 316 -15.84 -24.22 31.95
C GLY A 316 -14.31 -24.28 31.85
N LYS A 317 -13.63 -24.94 32.81
CA LYS A 317 -12.17 -25.17 32.77
C LYS A 317 -11.74 -26.07 31.61
N GLN A 318 -12.50 -27.13 31.33
CA GLN A 318 -12.23 -28.00 30.19
C GLN A 318 -12.44 -27.28 28.85
N GLN A 319 -13.47 -26.44 28.74
CA GLN A 319 -13.72 -25.66 27.54
C GLN A 319 -12.63 -24.60 27.32
N ARG A 320 -12.18 -23.92 28.38
CA ARG A 320 -11.08 -22.94 28.33
C ARG A 320 -9.76 -23.57 27.88
N THR A 321 -9.40 -24.72 28.45
CA THR A 321 -8.17 -25.46 28.05
C THR A 321 -8.22 -25.95 26.60
N ALA A 322 -9.39 -26.36 26.10
CA ALA A 322 -9.57 -26.71 24.69
C ALA A 322 -9.37 -25.51 23.75
N ILE A 323 -9.89 -24.34 24.12
CA ILE A 323 -9.76 -23.09 23.36
C ILE A 323 -8.30 -22.59 23.38
N GLU A 324 -7.62 -22.64 24.53
CA GLU A 324 -6.20 -22.34 24.66
C GLU A 324 -5.33 -23.28 23.81
N GLY A 325 -5.66 -24.57 23.78
CA GLY A 325 -4.99 -25.55 22.91
C GLY A 325 -5.18 -25.24 21.42
N ARG A 326 -6.36 -24.78 21.01
CA ARG A 326 -6.61 -24.31 19.62
C ARG A 326 -5.80 -23.05 19.31
N LYS A 327 -5.75 -22.08 20.22
CA LYS A 327 -4.92 -20.87 20.09
C LYS A 327 -3.45 -21.22 19.88
N ALA A 328 -2.90 -22.13 20.69
CA ALA A 328 -1.50 -22.55 20.58
C ALA A 328 -1.17 -23.18 19.23
N ARG A 329 -2.07 -24.00 18.67
CA ARG A 329 -1.91 -24.58 17.32
C ARG A 329 -1.90 -23.51 16.23
N LEU A 330 -2.82 -22.55 16.30
CA LEU A 330 -2.88 -21.44 15.34
C LEU A 330 -1.65 -20.53 15.45
N ALA A 331 -1.16 -20.27 16.67
CA ALA A 331 0.04 -19.47 16.88
C ALA A 331 1.29 -20.13 16.27
N GLU A 332 1.40 -21.47 16.37
CA GLU A 332 2.47 -22.22 15.72
C GLU A 332 2.35 -22.18 14.19
N GLN A 333 1.14 -22.35 13.65
CA GLN A 333 0.89 -22.21 12.21
C GLN A 333 1.25 -20.80 11.70
N LEU A 334 0.87 -19.77 12.45
CA LEU A 334 1.21 -18.38 12.14
C LEU A 334 2.71 -18.18 12.07
N ARG A 335 3.45 -18.70 13.05
CA ARG A 335 4.91 -18.61 13.10
C ARG A 335 5.54 -19.29 11.88
N GLN A 336 5.14 -20.53 11.59
CA GLN A 336 5.65 -21.28 10.44
C GLN A 336 5.33 -20.61 9.10
N ALA A 337 4.15 -19.99 8.96
CA ALA A 337 3.77 -19.27 7.75
C ALA A 337 4.59 -17.97 7.58
N THR A 338 4.79 -17.24 8.68
CA THR A 338 5.59 -15.99 8.68
C THR A 338 7.06 -16.29 8.35
N ASP A 339 7.66 -17.28 9.00
CA ASP A 339 9.07 -17.67 8.75
C ASP A 339 9.28 -18.12 7.29
N LYS A 340 8.30 -18.79 6.68
CA LYS A 340 8.36 -19.20 5.27
C LYS A 340 8.30 -18.01 4.32
N MET A 341 7.48 -17.00 4.62
CA MET A 341 7.36 -15.78 3.82
C MET A 341 8.65 -14.96 3.88
N GLU A 342 9.20 -14.76 5.08
CA GLU A 342 10.48 -14.06 5.28
C GLU A 342 11.66 -14.77 4.57
N ALA A 343 11.67 -16.11 4.58
CA ALA A 343 12.69 -16.89 3.87
C ALA A 343 12.62 -16.72 2.33
N LYS A 344 11.42 -16.53 1.76
CA LYS A 344 11.26 -16.25 0.32
C LYS A 344 11.74 -14.84 -0.04
N ASP A 345 11.39 -13.85 0.78
CA ASP A 345 11.76 -12.45 0.55
C ASP A 345 13.29 -12.26 0.66
N SER A 346 13.93 -12.90 1.65
CA SER A 346 15.39 -12.87 1.82
C SER A 346 16.16 -13.69 0.75
N GLY A 347 15.57 -14.77 0.24
CA GLY A 347 16.14 -15.60 -0.82
C GLY A 347 16.20 -14.92 -2.20
N GLY A 348 15.32 -13.95 -2.45
CA GLY A 348 15.33 -13.15 -3.68
C GLY A 348 16.46 -12.11 -3.73
N SER A 349 16.92 -11.64 -2.57
CA SER A 349 17.94 -10.58 -2.48
C SER A 349 19.39 -11.07 -2.53
N SER A 350 19.64 -12.40 -2.51
CA SER A 350 21.00 -12.97 -2.49
C SER A 350 21.55 -13.40 -3.87
N LYS A 351 20.81 -13.16 -4.95
CA LYS A 351 21.26 -13.36 -6.33
C LYS A 351 21.38 -12.02 -7.09
N GLY A 352 22.27 -11.15 -6.63
CA GLY A 352 22.83 -10.07 -7.45
C GLY A 352 24.26 -10.44 -7.86
N PRO A 353 24.62 -10.44 -9.16
CA PRO A 353 26.00 -10.68 -9.62
C PRO A 353 26.97 -9.58 -9.19
#